data_AF-A0A431WXY4-F1
#
_entry.id   AF-A0A431WXY4-F1
#
_cell.length_a   1.000
_cell.length_b   1.000
_cell.length_c   1.000
_cell.angle_alpha   90.00
_cell.angle_beta   90.00
_cell.angle_gamma   90.00
#
_symmetry.space_group_name_H-M   'P 1'
#
loop_
_entity.id
_entity.type
_entity.pdbx_description
1 polymer ?
#
loop_
_entity_poly.entity_id
_entity_poly.type
_entity_poly.pdbx_seq_one_letter_code
_entity_poly.pdbx_strand_id
1 'polypeptide(L)'
;MKIVDLEKVVQKLIDKPINKTLVSLVSYMSGNGTGKAKFIKALRNKRICSYQSKLLKKYLKHPKKYLTLEIDKLDFTVSYNRKATKFIKAITCKSKGLLQVSPSLQPFITVEAVRLDAINKACHKDQKNRPHYILKFEVRVKGKPEAVLSIHLADGSKSDYKGLRFSFNPRHFSALELAAVFSHIYKVLGAVEYNNVMAKARVTRVDVAVNLPGISSVFLLFMPPHGNSQHSTCYPETEGAICETLYIGPFPKDDDFDRTRKSKYRIYCWLLNKLKSGCELNISEHTVAARLEYELNCWDNQRGLMLTNLNDALVKLDCLQIIDPLDFHHIPEKWHRELLVNKSISNIRKRLSPIKKKLNKHNGFNLLALNSRWTAQEQAKALTELKCILTAPKSMFKELSDEA
;
A
#
# COMPACT_ATOMS: atom_id res chain seq x y z
N MET A 1 3.89 19.26 13.03
CA MET A 1 4.01 18.32 14.15
C MET A 1 4.98 17.25 13.69
N LYS A 2 6.16 17.14 14.34
CA LYS A 2 7.21 16.21 13.88
C LYS A 2 6.69 14.78 14.07
N ILE A 3 7.03 13.84 13.19
CA ILE A 3 6.58 12.43 13.23
C ILE A 3 6.77 11.81 14.64
N VAL A 4 7.86 12.19 15.32
CA VAL A 4 8.20 11.82 16.70
C VAL A 4 7.12 12.19 17.73
N ASP A 5 6.38 13.28 17.52
CA ASP A 5 5.31 13.71 18.44
C ASP A 5 4.05 12.85 18.28
N LEU A 6 3.75 12.42 17.05
CA LEU A 6 2.59 11.58 16.76
C LEU A 6 2.76 10.18 17.34
N GLU A 7 3.96 9.59 17.20
CA GLU A 7 4.27 8.29 17.81
C GLU A 7 4.13 8.32 19.33
N LYS A 8 4.69 9.35 20.00
CA LYS A 8 4.55 9.52 21.47
C LYS A 8 3.09 9.65 21.89
N VAL A 9 2.29 10.39 21.14
CA VAL A 9 0.85 10.58 21.41
C VAL A 9 0.08 9.28 21.23
N VAL A 10 0.37 8.51 20.18
CA VAL A 10 -0.25 7.21 19.93
C VAL A 10 0.14 6.21 21.00
N GLN A 11 1.42 6.14 21.40
CA GLN A 11 1.89 5.20 22.43
C GLN A 11 1.21 5.41 23.78
N LYS A 12 0.85 6.64 24.14
CA LYS A 12 0.07 6.93 25.35
C LYS A 12 -1.36 6.37 25.33
N LEU A 13 -1.88 6.00 24.16
CA LEU A 13 -3.21 5.39 24.02
C LEU A 13 -3.19 3.87 24.14
N ILE A 14 -2.02 3.26 23.99
CA ILE A 14 -1.88 1.81 23.92
C ILE A 14 -1.91 1.24 25.34
N ASP A 15 -2.93 0.43 25.63
CA ASP A 15 -2.98 -0.36 26.87
C ASP A 15 -1.96 -1.49 26.74
N LYS A 16 -0.84 -1.39 27.48
CA LYS A 16 0.28 -2.34 27.39
C LYS A 16 -0.16 -3.80 27.68
N PRO A 17 -0.89 -4.10 28.77
CA PRO A 17 -1.42 -5.45 29.01
C PRO A 17 -2.27 -6.01 27.86
N ILE A 18 -3.20 -5.21 27.32
CA ILE A 18 -4.06 -5.66 26.22
C ILE A 18 -3.23 -5.81 24.93
N ASN A 19 -2.32 -4.89 24.64
CA ASN A 19 -1.42 -5.01 23.48
C ASN A 19 -0.57 -6.28 23.57
N LYS A 20 -0.01 -6.62 24.73
CA LYS A 20 0.73 -7.88 24.92
C LYS A 20 -0.13 -9.10 24.60
N THR A 21 -1.41 -9.06 24.99
CA THR A 21 -2.38 -10.10 24.63
C THR A 21 -2.57 -10.19 23.10
N LEU A 22 -2.77 -9.05 22.44
CA LEU A 22 -2.96 -8.99 20.98
C LEU A 22 -1.71 -9.40 20.20
N VAL A 23 -0.53 -9.04 20.68
CA VAL A 23 0.76 -9.45 20.12
C VAL A 23 0.92 -10.97 20.17
N SER A 24 0.53 -11.62 21.28
CA SER A 24 0.58 -13.08 21.35
C SER A 24 -0.34 -13.76 20.32
N LEU A 25 -1.47 -13.11 19.95
CA LEU A 25 -2.33 -13.57 18.86
C LEU A 25 -1.61 -13.52 17.50
N VAL A 26 -0.73 -12.53 17.26
CA VAL A 26 0.06 -12.46 16.02
C VAL A 26 0.97 -13.67 15.86
N SER A 27 1.63 -14.10 16.94
CA SER A 27 2.49 -15.30 16.94
C SER A 27 1.73 -16.58 16.57
N TYR A 28 0.45 -16.69 16.95
CA TYR A 28 -0.40 -17.82 16.55
C TYR A 28 -0.81 -17.75 15.07
N MET A 29 -0.96 -16.56 14.49
CA MET A 29 -1.23 -16.41 13.05
C MET A 29 -0.05 -16.91 12.21
N SER A 30 1.20 -16.65 12.64
CA SER A 30 2.40 -17.14 11.95
C SER A 30 2.62 -18.66 12.01
N GLY A 31 1.96 -19.39 12.92
CA GLY A 31 2.19 -20.82 13.20
C GLY A 31 1.10 -21.77 12.68
N ASN A 32 0.60 -21.59 11.46
CA ASN A 32 -0.39 -22.46 10.79
C ASN A 32 -1.75 -22.60 11.50
N GLY A 33 -2.18 -21.59 12.28
CA GLY A 33 -3.56 -21.54 12.79
C GLY A 33 -3.84 -22.36 14.06
N THR A 34 -2.80 -22.85 14.75
CA THR A 34 -2.96 -23.36 16.12
C THR A 34 -3.48 -22.24 17.04
N GLY A 35 -4.50 -22.51 17.85
CA GLY A 35 -5.00 -21.54 18.83
C GLY A 35 -6.23 -20.70 18.43
N LYS A 36 -7.07 -21.12 17.47
CA LYS A 36 -8.39 -20.49 17.19
C LYS A 36 -9.19 -20.17 18.45
N ALA A 37 -9.17 -21.06 19.45
CA ALA A 37 -9.82 -20.85 20.74
C ALA A 37 -9.35 -19.56 21.46
N LYS A 38 -8.05 -19.22 21.36
CA LYS A 38 -7.48 -17.99 21.93
C LYS A 38 -8.00 -16.74 21.22
N PHE A 39 -8.10 -16.77 19.89
CA PHE A 39 -8.69 -15.68 19.12
C PHE A 39 -10.16 -15.48 19.46
N ILE A 40 -10.94 -16.56 19.53
CA ILE A 40 -12.36 -16.52 19.89
C ILE A 40 -12.53 -15.97 21.31
N LYS A 41 -11.71 -16.43 22.26
CA LYS A 41 -11.70 -15.90 23.63
C LYS A 41 -11.44 -14.40 23.63
N ALA A 42 -10.50 -13.91 22.82
CA ALA A 42 -10.23 -12.48 22.70
C ALA A 42 -11.38 -11.69 22.03
N LEU A 43 -11.94 -12.20 20.93
CA LEU A 43 -13.06 -11.61 20.18
C LEU A 43 -14.36 -11.53 20.99
N ARG A 44 -14.50 -12.37 22.02
CA ARG A 44 -15.64 -12.37 22.95
C ARG A 44 -15.35 -11.66 24.27
N ASN A 45 -14.10 -11.26 24.51
CA ASN A 45 -13.72 -10.56 25.73
C ASN A 45 -14.19 -9.10 25.65
N LYS A 46 -15.18 -8.75 26.49
CA LYS A 46 -15.75 -7.38 26.54
C LYS A 46 -14.69 -6.30 26.75
N ARG A 47 -13.69 -6.52 27.61
CA ARG A 47 -12.63 -5.54 27.86
C ARG A 47 -11.78 -5.29 26.61
N ILE A 48 -11.40 -6.35 25.90
CA ILE A 48 -10.62 -6.23 24.66
C ILE A 48 -11.45 -5.56 23.55
N CYS A 49 -12.71 -5.97 23.38
CA CYS A 49 -13.63 -5.38 22.40
C CYS A 49 -13.84 -3.87 22.66
N SER A 50 -14.09 -3.49 23.91
CA SER A 50 -14.23 -2.08 24.32
C SER A 50 -12.95 -1.28 24.07
N TYR A 51 -11.78 -1.86 24.35
CA TYR A 51 -10.49 -1.22 24.07
C TYR A 51 -10.29 -0.98 22.56
N GLN A 52 -10.48 -2.02 21.73
CA GLN A 52 -10.35 -1.92 20.28
C GLN A 52 -11.32 -0.88 19.69
N SER A 53 -12.58 -0.88 20.14
CA SER A 53 -13.58 0.11 19.71
C SER A 53 -13.22 1.54 20.12
N LYS A 54 -12.84 1.76 21.38
CA LYS A 54 -12.45 3.08 21.88
C LYS A 54 -11.29 3.66 21.08
N LEU A 55 -10.29 2.81 20.81
CA LEU A 55 -9.10 3.21 20.05
C LEU A 55 -9.46 3.51 18.59
N LEU A 56 -10.23 2.64 17.93
CA LEU A 56 -10.70 2.84 16.56
C LEU A 56 -11.54 4.12 16.42
N LYS A 57 -12.53 4.32 17.30
CA LYS A 57 -13.34 5.56 17.31
C LYS A 57 -12.49 6.81 17.48
N LYS A 58 -11.47 6.76 18.34
CA LYS A 58 -10.57 7.89 18.58
C LYS A 58 -9.74 8.22 17.34
N TYR A 59 -9.21 7.21 16.66
CA TYR A 59 -8.48 7.37 15.40
C TYR A 59 -9.36 7.93 14.29
N LEU A 60 -10.55 7.37 14.10
CA LEU A 60 -11.44 7.76 13.01
C LEU A 60 -12.09 9.13 13.25
N LYS A 61 -12.33 9.53 14.51
CA LYS A 61 -12.85 10.85 14.88
C LYS A 61 -11.79 11.96 14.82
N HIS A 62 -10.53 11.64 15.14
CA HIS A 62 -9.44 12.62 15.21
C HIS A 62 -8.20 12.15 14.44
N PRO A 63 -8.33 11.83 13.13
CA PRO A 63 -7.26 11.16 12.39
C PRO A 63 -6.00 12.00 12.29
N LYS A 64 -6.09 13.32 12.11
CA LYS A 64 -4.93 14.25 12.09
C LYS A 64 -4.01 14.15 13.31
N LYS A 65 -4.54 13.73 14.47
CA LYS A 65 -3.77 13.61 15.71
C LYS A 65 -3.12 12.25 15.89
N TYR A 66 -3.65 11.21 15.25
CA TYR A 66 -3.34 9.82 15.58
C TYR A 66 -2.93 8.97 14.38
N LEU A 67 -3.18 9.41 13.15
CA LEU A 67 -2.95 8.66 11.94
C LEU A 67 -2.07 9.47 10.98
N THR A 68 -1.26 8.73 10.22
CA THR A 68 -0.51 9.24 9.08
C THR A 68 -1.02 8.51 7.84
N LEU A 69 -1.28 9.27 6.79
CA LEU A 69 -1.56 8.73 5.46
C LEU A 69 -0.24 8.56 4.71
N GLU A 70 -0.02 7.36 4.18
CA GLU A 70 1.22 6.97 3.50
C GLU A 70 0.94 6.57 2.05
N ILE A 71 1.87 6.86 1.15
CA ILE A 71 1.84 6.39 -0.24
C ILE A 71 2.72 5.15 -0.34
N ASP A 72 2.10 3.98 -0.46
CA ASP A 72 2.75 2.65 -0.45
C ASP A 72 3.28 2.21 -1.81
N LYS A 73 2.73 2.77 -2.89
CA LYS A 73 3.13 2.40 -4.23
C LYS A 73 2.88 3.55 -5.17
N LEU A 74 3.84 3.79 -6.04
CA LEU A 74 3.64 4.61 -7.22
C LEU A 74 4.27 3.91 -8.43
N ASP A 75 3.42 3.61 -9.41
CA ASP A 75 3.85 3.16 -10.72
C ASP A 75 3.40 4.14 -11.80
N PHE A 76 4.32 4.55 -12.65
CA PHE A 76 3.99 5.35 -13.83
C PHE A 76 4.81 4.91 -15.04
N THR A 77 4.24 5.14 -16.21
CA THR A 77 4.80 4.72 -17.50
C THR A 77 4.88 5.88 -18.45
N VAL A 78 5.92 5.89 -19.26
CA VAL A 78 6.12 6.88 -20.32
C VAL A 78 6.24 6.11 -21.62
N SER A 79 5.35 6.38 -22.57
CA SER A 79 5.38 5.78 -23.91
C SER A 79 6.01 6.74 -24.89
N TYR A 80 6.80 6.20 -25.81
CA TYR A 80 7.49 6.96 -26.83
C TYR A 80 7.04 6.58 -28.24
N ASN A 81 7.08 7.56 -29.14
CA ASN A 81 6.93 7.31 -30.57
C ASN A 81 8.26 6.80 -31.18
N ARG A 82 8.23 6.38 -32.46
CA ARG A 82 9.36 5.74 -33.17
C ARG A 82 10.69 6.54 -33.14
N LYS A 83 10.69 7.83 -32.79
CA LYS A 83 11.87 8.73 -32.80
C LYS A 83 12.63 8.83 -31.46
N ALA A 84 12.27 8.08 -30.42
CA ALA A 84 12.88 8.21 -29.07
C ALA A 84 14.23 7.50 -28.86
N THR A 85 15.00 7.26 -29.92
CA THR A 85 16.33 6.66 -29.83
C THR A 85 17.30 7.48 -28.98
N LYS A 86 17.16 8.82 -28.94
CA LYS A 86 18.02 9.71 -28.14
C LYS A 86 17.89 9.44 -26.63
N PHE A 87 16.65 9.29 -26.15
CA PHE A 87 16.34 9.02 -24.76
C PHE A 87 16.88 7.66 -24.29
N ILE A 88 16.60 6.62 -25.07
CA ILE A 88 17.06 5.25 -24.79
C ILE A 88 18.59 5.23 -24.73
N LYS A 89 19.24 5.86 -25.72
CA LYS A 89 20.70 6.01 -25.75
C LYS A 89 21.25 6.74 -24.53
N ALA A 90 20.58 7.79 -24.05
CA ALA A 90 21.02 8.52 -22.85
C ALA A 90 21.00 7.60 -21.62
N ILE A 91 19.91 6.87 -21.41
CA ILE A 91 19.76 5.96 -20.26
C ILE A 91 20.77 4.80 -20.31
N THR A 92 20.97 4.20 -21.48
CA THR A 92 21.82 3.02 -21.64
C THR A 92 23.28 3.35 -21.96
N CYS A 93 23.67 4.64 -21.97
CA CYS A 93 25.03 5.06 -22.28
C CYS A 93 26.01 4.53 -21.23
N LYS A 94 27.07 3.84 -21.66
CA LYS A 94 28.08 3.28 -20.72
C LYS A 94 28.82 4.35 -19.92
N SER A 95 29.08 5.52 -20.52
CA SER A 95 29.89 6.59 -19.92
C SER A 95 29.09 7.69 -19.25
N LYS A 96 27.79 7.84 -19.55
CA LYS A 96 26.94 8.94 -19.03
C LYS A 96 25.51 8.51 -18.65
N GLY A 97 25.19 7.22 -18.72
CA GLY A 97 23.84 6.69 -18.49
C GLY A 97 23.52 6.46 -17.02
N LEU A 98 22.44 5.73 -16.75
CA LEU A 98 21.92 5.53 -15.38
C LEU A 98 22.93 4.87 -14.44
N LEU A 99 23.84 4.04 -14.94
CA LEU A 99 24.86 3.38 -14.12
C LEU A 99 25.94 4.35 -13.61
N GLN A 100 26.07 5.54 -14.22
CA GLN A 100 27.13 6.50 -13.92
C GLN A 100 26.62 7.57 -12.95
N VAL A 101 26.51 7.23 -11.66
CA VAL A 101 26.06 8.15 -10.61
C VAL A 101 27.07 9.29 -10.44
N SER A 102 26.59 10.53 -10.53
CA SER A 102 27.44 11.71 -10.36
C SER A 102 28.05 11.78 -8.95
N PRO A 103 29.30 12.26 -8.77
CA PRO A 103 29.97 12.28 -7.46
C PRO A 103 29.15 12.89 -6.32
N SER A 104 28.41 13.98 -6.57
CA SER A 104 27.57 14.62 -5.54
C SER A 104 26.35 13.80 -5.10
N LEU A 105 25.96 12.76 -5.84
CA LEU A 105 24.83 11.89 -5.50
C LEU A 105 25.29 10.52 -5.00
N GLN A 106 26.55 10.15 -5.20
CA GLN A 106 27.12 8.88 -4.73
C GLN A 106 27.03 8.66 -3.21
N PRO A 107 27.02 9.69 -2.34
CA PRO A 107 26.75 9.48 -0.92
C PRO A 107 25.33 8.96 -0.62
N PHE A 108 24.36 9.28 -1.48
CA PHE A 108 22.95 9.00 -1.25
C PHE A 108 22.48 7.73 -1.95
N ILE A 109 22.94 7.48 -3.18
CA ILE A 109 22.36 6.44 -4.04
C ILE A 109 23.41 5.56 -4.73
N THR A 110 22.99 4.36 -5.09
CA THR A 110 23.68 3.46 -6.02
C THR A 110 22.73 3.06 -7.14
N VAL A 111 23.27 2.69 -8.30
CA VAL A 111 22.47 2.19 -9.42
C VAL A 111 23.10 0.92 -9.97
N GLU A 112 22.27 -0.10 -10.17
CA GLU A 112 22.68 -1.38 -10.75
C GLU A 112 21.73 -1.80 -11.87
N ALA A 113 22.26 -2.54 -12.83
CA ALA A 113 21.48 -3.26 -13.82
C ALA A 113 21.16 -4.64 -13.26
N VAL A 114 19.87 -4.98 -13.18
CA VAL A 114 19.41 -6.24 -12.60
C VAL A 114 18.69 -7.06 -13.66
N ARG A 115 18.59 -8.36 -13.42
CA ARG A 115 17.84 -9.26 -14.30
C ARG A 115 16.38 -8.83 -14.33
N LEU A 116 15.76 -9.00 -15.49
CA LEU A 116 14.31 -8.87 -15.61
C LEU A 116 13.68 -10.01 -14.82
N ASP A 117 12.97 -9.66 -13.76
CA ASP A 117 12.21 -10.61 -12.95
C ASP A 117 11.07 -11.26 -13.75
N ALA A 118 10.12 -11.88 -13.05
CA ALA A 118 8.87 -12.39 -13.62
C ALA A 118 7.98 -11.36 -14.34
N ILE A 119 8.41 -10.09 -14.49
CA ILE A 119 7.62 -9.02 -15.12
C ILE A 119 7.19 -9.35 -16.56
N ASN A 120 8.01 -10.12 -17.28
CA ASN A 120 7.71 -10.61 -18.64
C ASN A 120 7.04 -12.00 -18.66
N LYS A 121 6.93 -12.73 -17.53
CA LYS A 121 6.50 -14.15 -17.51
C LYS A 121 5.05 -14.39 -17.98
N ALA A 122 4.19 -13.39 -17.92
CA ALA A 122 2.81 -13.50 -18.44
C ALA A 122 2.63 -12.83 -19.82
N CYS A 123 3.72 -12.42 -20.48
CA CYS A 123 3.68 -11.81 -21.80
C CYS A 123 3.69 -12.91 -22.87
N HIS A 124 2.51 -13.44 -23.21
CA HIS A 124 2.37 -14.30 -24.40
C HIS A 124 2.60 -13.47 -25.66
N LYS A 125 3.25 -14.05 -26.67
CA LYS A 125 3.55 -13.39 -27.97
C LYS A 125 2.30 -12.82 -28.65
N ASP A 126 1.14 -13.38 -28.34
CA ASP A 126 -0.14 -13.03 -28.97
C ASP A 126 -0.87 -11.85 -28.28
N GLN A 127 -0.38 -11.38 -27.12
CA GLN A 127 -0.94 -10.23 -26.43
C GLN A 127 -0.48 -8.91 -27.08
N LYS A 128 -1.15 -8.54 -28.18
CA LYS A 128 -1.02 -7.21 -28.79
C LYS A 128 -1.25 -6.15 -27.70
N ASN A 129 -0.28 -5.25 -27.51
CA ASN A 129 -0.26 -4.12 -26.54
C ASN A 129 0.34 -4.36 -25.15
N ARG A 130 0.88 -5.54 -24.81
CA ARG A 130 1.64 -5.69 -23.56
C ARG A 130 3.11 -5.27 -23.74
N PRO A 131 3.67 -4.40 -22.88
CA PRO A 131 5.09 -4.07 -22.91
C PRO A 131 5.96 -5.29 -22.66
N HIS A 132 6.95 -5.52 -23.55
CA HIS A 132 8.04 -6.44 -23.29
C HIS A 132 9.30 -5.66 -22.91
N TYR A 133 9.68 -5.71 -21.63
CA TYR A 133 10.87 -5.01 -21.14
C TYR A 133 12.14 -5.78 -21.47
N ILE A 134 13.20 -5.07 -21.84
CA ILE A 134 14.51 -5.64 -22.23
C ILE A 134 15.61 -5.37 -21.19
N LEU A 135 15.45 -4.35 -20.35
CA LEU A 135 16.38 -3.98 -19.28
C LEU A 135 15.64 -3.50 -18.04
N LYS A 136 16.25 -3.73 -16.87
CA LYS A 136 15.80 -3.21 -15.57
C LYS A 136 17.00 -2.58 -14.86
N PHE A 137 16.81 -1.36 -14.36
CA PHE A 137 17.73 -0.69 -13.45
C PHE A 137 17.07 -0.58 -12.08
N GLU A 138 17.87 -0.73 -11.03
CA GLU A 138 17.46 -0.41 -9.66
C GLU A 138 18.32 0.72 -9.13
N VAL A 139 17.66 1.82 -8.76
CA VAL A 139 18.30 2.93 -8.05
C VAL A 139 17.97 2.74 -6.57
N ARG A 140 19.00 2.50 -5.76
CA ARG A 140 18.88 2.17 -4.34
C ARG A 140 19.43 3.32 -3.49
N VAL A 141 18.81 3.57 -2.34
CA VAL A 141 19.37 4.48 -1.33
C VAL A 141 20.41 3.73 -0.50
N LYS A 142 21.57 4.34 -0.25
CA LYS A 142 22.63 3.74 0.57
C LYS A 142 22.15 3.54 2.00
N GLY A 143 22.41 2.35 2.55
CA GLY A 143 22.01 1.97 3.90
C GLY A 143 20.52 1.66 4.09
N LYS A 144 19.69 1.72 3.02
CA LYS A 144 18.24 1.43 3.08
C LYS A 144 17.83 0.44 1.98
N PRO A 145 17.97 -0.87 2.22
CA PRO A 145 17.75 -1.90 1.19
C PRO A 145 16.32 -1.93 0.63
N GLU A 146 15.33 -1.46 1.39
CA GLU A 146 13.92 -1.35 1.00
C GLU A 146 13.58 -0.11 0.16
N ALA A 147 14.47 0.89 0.13
CA ALA A 147 14.31 2.13 -0.61
C ALA A 147 14.87 1.97 -2.04
N VAL A 148 14.05 1.38 -2.91
CA VAL A 148 14.44 1.03 -4.29
C VAL A 148 13.44 1.59 -5.31
N LEU A 149 13.98 2.28 -6.32
CA LEU A 149 13.27 2.64 -7.54
C LEU A 149 13.65 1.69 -8.67
N SER A 150 12.69 0.92 -9.16
CA SER A 150 12.87 0.09 -10.35
C SER A 150 12.47 0.86 -11.61
N ILE A 151 13.36 0.86 -12.60
CA ILE A 151 13.15 1.48 -13.92
C ILE A 151 13.26 0.39 -14.98
N HIS A 152 12.15 0.08 -15.64
CA HIS A 152 12.10 -0.93 -16.72
C HIS A 152 12.06 -0.24 -18.06
N LEU A 153 12.86 -0.72 -19.01
CA LEU A 153 12.97 -0.19 -20.36
C LEU A 153 12.45 -1.19 -21.38
N ALA A 154 11.59 -0.72 -22.27
CA ALA A 154 11.20 -1.40 -23.50
C ALA A 154 11.62 -0.55 -24.70
N ASP A 155 12.35 -1.13 -25.64
CA ASP A 155 12.90 -0.47 -26.83
C ASP A 155 12.09 -0.73 -28.11
N GLY A 156 11.10 -1.61 -27.99
CA GLY A 156 10.23 -2.05 -29.07
C GLY A 156 10.79 -3.17 -29.94
N SER A 157 11.87 -3.83 -29.52
CA SER A 157 12.45 -4.98 -30.24
C SER A 157 11.60 -6.25 -30.14
N LYS A 158 10.86 -6.42 -29.03
CA LYS A 158 10.05 -7.62 -28.73
C LYS A 158 8.54 -7.34 -28.57
N SER A 159 8.13 -6.09 -28.68
CA SER A 159 6.73 -5.63 -28.62
C SER A 159 6.62 -4.28 -29.33
N ASP A 160 5.45 -3.86 -29.79
CA ASP A 160 5.28 -2.52 -30.38
C ASP A 160 5.47 -1.38 -29.36
N TYR A 161 5.45 -1.70 -28.07
CA TYR A 161 5.64 -0.72 -27.00
C TYR A 161 7.10 -0.29 -26.86
N LYS A 162 7.32 1.03 -26.89
CA LYS A 162 8.60 1.69 -26.55
C LYS A 162 8.36 2.62 -25.38
N GLY A 163 9.11 2.48 -24.30
CA GLY A 163 8.81 3.23 -23.10
C GLY A 163 9.60 2.85 -21.86
N LEU A 164 9.33 3.61 -20.80
CA LEU A 164 9.75 3.29 -19.45
C LEU A 164 8.58 2.93 -18.55
N ARG A 165 8.88 2.15 -17.52
CA ARG A 165 8.06 2.01 -16.32
C ARG A 165 8.89 2.29 -15.08
N PHE A 166 8.42 3.21 -14.26
CA PHE A 166 8.95 3.50 -12.93
C PHE A 166 8.06 2.82 -11.90
N SER A 167 8.67 2.21 -10.89
CA SER A 167 7.94 1.48 -9.84
C SER A 167 8.70 1.53 -8.53
N PHE A 168 8.07 2.04 -7.47
CA PHE A 168 8.68 2.15 -6.15
C PHE A 168 7.63 2.31 -5.05
N ASN A 169 8.05 2.19 -3.79
CA ASN A 169 7.24 2.50 -2.61
C ASN A 169 7.74 3.83 -2.01
N PRO A 170 7.03 4.95 -2.22
CA PRO A 170 7.48 6.27 -1.77
C PRO A 170 7.78 6.36 -0.27
N ARG A 171 7.06 5.63 0.59
CA ARG A 171 7.27 5.70 2.05
C ARG A 171 8.66 5.27 2.53
N HIS A 172 9.39 4.53 1.70
CA HIS A 172 10.73 4.05 2.04
C HIS A 172 11.81 5.10 1.79
N PHE A 173 11.44 6.26 1.23
CA PHE A 173 12.33 7.36 0.93
C PHE A 173 12.01 8.55 1.83
N SER A 174 13.04 9.22 2.32
CA SER A 174 12.90 10.62 2.73
C SER A 174 12.72 11.51 1.49
N ALA A 175 12.26 12.75 1.69
CA ALA A 175 12.15 13.72 0.61
C ALA A 175 13.51 13.97 -0.07
N LEU A 176 14.58 14.09 0.73
CA LEU A 176 15.94 14.31 0.23
C LEU A 176 16.44 13.12 -0.60
N GLU A 177 16.23 11.90 -0.11
CA GLU A 177 16.62 10.67 -0.82
C GLU A 177 15.90 10.55 -2.15
N LEU A 178 14.59 10.82 -2.17
CA LEU A 178 13.81 10.78 -3.39
C LEU A 178 14.26 11.87 -4.38
N ALA A 179 14.54 13.08 -3.87
CA ALA A 179 15.08 14.16 -4.69
C ALA A 179 16.46 13.81 -5.27
N ALA A 180 17.31 13.10 -4.54
CA ALA A 180 18.60 12.60 -5.01
C ALA A 180 18.43 11.59 -6.17
N VAL A 181 17.54 10.60 -5.99
CA VAL A 181 17.20 9.59 -7.00
C VAL A 181 16.74 10.26 -8.30
N PHE A 182 15.78 11.17 -8.21
CA PHE A 182 15.23 11.82 -9.39
C PHE A 182 16.14 12.91 -9.97
N SER A 183 17.03 13.50 -9.17
CA SER A 183 18.09 14.40 -9.65
C SER A 183 19.12 13.65 -10.50
N HIS A 184 19.41 12.40 -10.18
CA HIS A 184 20.27 11.56 -11.01
C HIS A 184 19.65 11.31 -12.39
N ILE A 185 18.36 10.92 -12.41
CA ILE A 185 17.60 10.71 -13.65
C ILE A 185 17.55 12.03 -14.46
N TYR A 186 17.32 13.17 -13.80
CA TYR A 186 17.36 14.50 -14.42
C TYR A 186 18.70 14.80 -15.07
N LYS A 187 19.83 14.51 -14.40
CA LYS A 187 21.18 14.73 -14.96
C LYS A 187 21.44 13.87 -16.20
N VAL A 188 21.03 12.60 -16.17
CA VAL A 188 21.23 11.65 -17.29
C VAL A 188 20.44 12.08 -18.54
N LEU A 189 19.20 12.56 -18.35
CA LEU A 189 18.32 12.94 -19.45
C LEU A 189 18.54 14.38 -19.93
N GLY A 190 18.98 15.27 -19.03
CA GLY A 190 18.97 16.70 -19.24
C GLY A 190 17.58 17.32 -19.04
N ALA A 191 17.56 18.63 -18.80
CA ALA A 191 16.37 19.38 -18.41
C ALA A 191 15.17 19.20 -19.34
N VAL A 192 15.38 19.43 -20.64
CA VAL A 192 14.32 19.41 -21.64
C VAL A 192 13.68 18.02 -21.74
N GLU A 193 14.51 16.98 -21.86
CA GLU A 193 14.01 15.61 -22.02
C GLU A 193 13.34 15.13 -20.73
N TYR A 194 13.93 15.39 -19.57
CA TYR A 194 13.32 15.04 -18.29
C TYR A 194 11.92 15.65 -18.12
N ASN A 195 11.78 16.95 -18.39
CA ASN A 195 10.50 17.64 -18.28
C ASN A 195 9.47 17.05 -19.26
N ASN A 196 9.88 16.73 -20.48
CA ASN A 196 9.02 16.06 -21.46
C ASN A 196 8.57 14.67 -20.99
N VAL A 197 9.47 13.91 -20.35
CA VAL A 197 9.19 12.59 -19.79
C VAL A 197 8.19 12.68 -18.66
N MET A 198 8.40 13.56 -17.68
CA MET A 198 7.50 13.73 -16.55
C MET A 198 6.14 14.31 -16.96
N ALA A 199 6.10 15.22 -17.94
CA ALA A 199 4.84 15.76 -18.47
C ALA A 199 3.98 14.71 -19.19
N LYS A 200 4.60 13.70 -19.81
CA LYS A 200 3.93 12.61 -20.52
C LYS A 200 3.78 11.34 -19.68
N ALA A 201 4.24 11.36 -18.43
CA ALA A 201 4.18 10.20 -17.55
C ALA A 201 2.73 9.93 -17.13
N ARG A 202 2.22 8.77 -17.55
CA ARG A 202 0.91 8.28 -17.16
C ARG A 202 1.03 7.46 -15.88
N VAL A 203 0.27 7.84 -14.86
CA VAL A 203 0.19 7.07 -13.63
C VAL A 203 -0.63 5.81 -13.89
N THR A 204 -0.10 4.68 -13.44
CA THR A 204 -0.69 3.35 -13.67
C THR A 204 -1.16 2.69 -12.37
N ARG A 205 -0.53 3.02 -11.24
CA ARG A 205 -0.94 2.57 -9.91
C ARG A 205 -0.52 3.58 -8.85
N VAL A 206 -1.41 3.81 -7.88
CA VAL A 206 -1.12 4.54 -6.64
C VAL A 206 -1.73 3.74 -5.50
N ASP A 207 -0.94 3.39 -4.49
CA ASP A 207 -1.48 2.75 -3.29
C ASP A 207 -1.39 3.72 -2.13
N VAL A 208 -2.49 3.89 -1.41
CA VAL A 208 -2.57 4.77 -0.24
C VAL A 208 -3.02 3.98 0.97
N ALA A 209 -2.37 4.21 2.10
CA ALA A 209 -2.60 3.42 3.29
C ALA A 209 -2.57 4.24 4.57
N VAL A 210 -3.21 3.68 5.61
CA VAL A 210 -3.08 4.12 7.00
C VAL A 210 -2.78 2.92 7.89
N ASN A 211 -1.89 3.12 8.86
CA ASN A 211 -1.71 2.18 9.97
C ASN A 211 -2.67 2.53 11.10
N LEU A 212 -3.19 1.51 11.79
CA LEU A 212 -4.00 1.61 12.99
C LEU A 212 -3.25 0.97 14.17
N PRO A 213 -2.34 1.70 14.84
CA PRO A 213 -1.55 1.15 15.94
C PRO A 213 -2.43 0.72 17.11
N GLY A 214 -2.13 -0.41 17.74
CA GLY A 214 -2.92 -1.01 18.81
C GLY A 214 -4.18 -1.74 18.34
N ILE A 215 -4.56 -1.62 17.07
CA ILE A 215 -5.71 -2.33 16.50
C ILE A 215 -5.22 -3.63 15.86
N SER A 216 -5.83 -4.75 16.23
CA SER A 216 -5.56 -6.03 15.57
C SER A 216 -6.48 -6.21 14.37
N SER A 217 -5.94 -6.68 13.23
CA SER A 217 -6.70 -6.94 12.00
C SER A 217 -7.81 -7.99 12.22
N VAL A 218 -7.69 -8.82 13.26
CA VAL A 218 -8.73 -9.79 13.65
C VAL A 218 -10.02 -9.09 14.10
N PHE A 219 -9.91 -7.90 14.70
CA PHE A 219 -11.04 -7.07 15.13
C PHE A 219 -11.63 -6.20 14.03
N LEU A 220 -11.11 -6.30 12.80
CA LEU A 220 -11.65 -5.59 11.64
C LEU A 220 -12.53 -6.52 10.82
N LEU A 221 -13.83 -6.23 10.82
CA LEU A 221 -14.83 -6.79 9.92
C LEU A 221 -15.44 -5.63 9.14
N PHE A 222 -15.65 -5.82 7.85
CA PHE A 222 -16.10 -4.76 6.96
C PHE A 222 -17.51 -5.02 6.48
N MET A 223 -18.32 -3.98 6.49
CA MET A 223 -19.58 -4.01 5.78
C MET A 223 -19.33 -3.93 4.28
N PRO A 224 -20.16 -4.61 3.47
CA PRO A 224 -20.16 -4.36 2.04
C PRO A 224 -20.48 -2.89 1.81
N PRO A 225 -19.73 -2.15 0.98
CA PRO A 225 -20.21 -0.87 0.49
C PRO A 225 -21.56 -1.08 -0.23
N HIS A 226 -22.43 -0.08 -0.20
CA HIS A 226 -23.65 -0.08 -1.00
C HIS A 226 -23.26 -0.16 -2.49
N GLY A 227 -23.36 -1.36 -3.10
CA GLY A 227 -23.00 -1.60 -4.49
C GLY A 227 -22.50 -3.02 -4.82
N ASN A 228 -22.24 -3.26 -6.12
CA ASN A 228 -21.85 -4.52 -6.75
C ASN A 228 -20.44 -5.05 -6.39
N SER A 229 -19.85 -4.67 -5.25
CA SER A 229 -18.65 -5.35 -4.76
C SER A 229 -19.04 -6.78 -4.35
N GLN A 230 -19.00 -7.69 -5.32
CA GLN A 230 -19.33 -9.11 -5.14
C GLN A 230 -18.10 -9.93 -4.75
N HIS A 231 -16.89 -9.41 -5.00
CA HIS A 231 -15.65 -10.15 -4.84
C HIS A 231 -14.83 -9.64 -3.66
N SER A 232 -14.37 -10.58 -2.85
CA SER A 232 -13.45 -10.38 -1.75
C SER A 232 -12.86 -11.73 -1.38
N THR A 233 -11.59 -11.77 -1.03
CA THR A 233 -10.85 -13.02 -0.79
C THR A 233 -10.00 -12.88 0.47
N CYS A 234 -9.76 -13.98 1.15
CA CYS A 234 -8.94 -14.04 2.35
C CYS A 234 -7.66 -14.82 2.04
N TYR A 235 -6.55 -14.42 2.65
CA TYR A 235 -5.27 -15.11 2.56
C TYR A 235 -4.75 -15.41 3.98
N PRO A 236 -4.12 -16.56 4.23
CA PRO A 236 -3.90 -17.68 3.28
C PRO A 236 -5.21 -18.39 2.91
N GLU A 237 -5.24 -19.00 1.71
CA GLU A 237 -6.41 -19.76 1.22
C GLU A 237 -6.48 -21.19 1.80
N THR A 238 -5.51 -21.56 2.64
CA THR A 238 -5.45 -22.87 3.29
C THR A 238 -6.68 -23.11 4.16
N GLU A 239 -7.29 -24.29 4.01
CA GLU A 239 -8.51 -24.63 4.75
C GLU A 239 -8.29 -24.54 6.26
N GLY A 240 -9.19 -23.80 6.92
CA GLY A 240 -9.13 -23.63 8.36
C GLY A 240 -8.01 -22.73 8.86
N ALA A 241 -7.16 -22.16 8.01
CA ALA A 241 -6.18 -21.16 8.45
C ALA A 241 -6.87 -19.85 8.87
N ILE A 242 -6.25 -19.09 9.77
CA ILE A 242 -6.78 -17.79 10.19
C ILE A 242 -6.49 -16.78 9.07
N CYS A 243 -7.49 -15.99 8.69
CA CYS A 243 -7.37 -14.94 7.71
C CYS A 243 -6.38 -13.87 8.21
N GLU A 244 -5.23 -13.78 7.56
CA GLU A 244 -4.20 -12.80 7.85
C GLU A 244 -4.39 -11.51 7.04
N THR A 245 -4.79 -11.67 5.78
CA THR A 245 -5.03 -10.59 4.83
C THR A 245 -6.40 -10.74 4.18
N LEU A 246 -7.19 -9.68 4.20
CA LEU A 246 -8.46 -9.56 3.49
C LEU A 246 -8.28 -8.63 2.29
N TYR A 247 -8.75 -9.07 1.13
CA TYR A 247 -8.89 -8.24 -0.06
C TYR A 247 -10.37 -7.98 -0.32
N ILE A 248 -10.74 -6.72 -0.55
CA ILE A 248 -12.11 -6.33 -0.94
C ILE A 248 -12.03 -5.70 -2.33
N GLY A 249 -12.73 -6.30 -3.28
CA GLY A 249 -12.59 -6.01 -4.69
C GLY A 249 -12.18 -7.26 -5.49
N PRO A 250 -12.11 -7.15 -6.82
CA PRO A 250 -11.66 -8.22 -7.70
C PRO A 250 -10.26 -8.70 -7.31
N PHE A 251 -10.16 -9.99 -7.00
CA PHE A 251 -8.89 -10.67 -6.73
C PHE A 251 -8.38 -11.31 -8.03
N PRO A 252 -7.08 -11.29 -8.32
CA PRO A 252 -6.52 -12.11 -9.40
C PRO A 252 -6.67 -13.58 -9.02
N LYS A 253 -7.35 -14.37 -9.85
CA LYS A 253 -7.01 -15.81 -9.94
C LYS A 253 -5.72 -15.91 -10.73
N ASP A 254 -4.93 -16.96 -10.51
CA ASP A 254 -3.52 -17.04 -10.92
C ASP A 254 -3.22 -16.86 -12.42
N ASP A 255 -4.22 -16.82 -13.30
CA ASP A 255 -4.02 -16.63 -14.75
C ASP A 255 -4.75 -15.41 -15.37
N ASP A 256 -5.44 -14.57 -14.58
CA ASP A 256 -6.24 -13.46 -15.13
C ASP A 256 -5.51 -12.11 -15.02
N PHE A 257 -4.69 -11.80 -16.03
CA PHE A 257 -3.96 -10.54 -16.15
C PHE A 257 -4.87 -9.31 -16.07
N ASP A 258 -6.13 -9.38 -16.51
CA ASP A 258 -7.07 -8.26 -16.48
C ASP A 258 -7.62 -7.98 -15.07
N ARG A 259 -7.66 -8.97 -14.18
CA ARG A 259 -8.08 -8.76 -12.77
C ARG A 259 -7.00 -8.11 -11.91
N THR A 260 -5.73 -8.20 -12.29
CA THR A 260 -4.63 -7.45 -11.62
C THR A 260 -4.71 -5.94 -11.85
N ARG A 261 -5.55 -5.50 -12.81
CA ARG A 261 -5.72 -4.09 -13.21
C ARG A 261 -6.86 -3.37 -12.51
N LYS A 262 -7.54 -4.02 -11.58
CA LYS A 262 -8.68 -3.42 -10.89
C LYS A 262 -8.29 -2.91 -9.52
N SER A 263 -8.90 -1.81 -9.12
CA SER A 263 -8.64 -1.23 -7.80
C SER A 263 -9.30 -2.05 -6.70
N LYS A 264 -8.65 -2.13 -5.53
CA LYS A 264 -9.09 -2.99 -4.42
C LYS A 264 -8.58 -2.46 -3.09
N TYR A 265 -9.20 -2.93 -2.01
CA TYR A 265 -8.68 -2.74 -0.66
C TYR A 265 -7.87 -3.94 -0.24
N ARG A 266 -6.83 -3.69 0.55
CA ARG A 266 -6.03 -4.70 1.22
C ARG A 266 -5.97 -4.37 2.71
N ILE A 267 -6.33 -5.33 3.55
CA ILE A 267 -6.37 -5.18 5.00
C ILE A 267 -5.59 -6.32 5.64
N TYR A 268 -4.60 -6.01 6.46
CA TYR A 268 -3.71 -7.03 7.02
C TYR A 268 -3.08 -6.60 8.35
N CYS A 269 -2.46 -7.56 9.04
CA CYS A 269 -1.62 -7.27 10.19
C CYS A 269 -0.23 -6.82 9.74
N TRP A 270 0.11 -5.55 10.01
CA TRP A 270 1.38 -4.95 9.64
C TRP A 270 2.57 -5.65 10.30
N LEU A 271 2.46 -5.96 11.60
CA LEU A 271 3.50 -6.64 12.36
C LEU A 271 3.77 -8.06 11.80
N LEU A 272 2.72 -8.82 11.48
CA LEU A 272 2.85 -10.14 10.88
C LEU A 272 3.58 -10.07 9.53
N ASN A 273 3.25 -9.08 8.70
CA ASN A 273 3.89 -8.87 7.42
C ASN A 273 5.39 -8.59 7.56
N LYS A 274 5.79 -7.80 8.57
CA LYS A 274 7.20 -7.53 8.86
C LYS A 274 7.95 -8.79 9.30
N LEU A 275 7.34 -9.61 10.16
CA LEU A 275 7.93 -10.88 10.59
C LEU A 275 8.15 -11.85 9.43
N LYS A 276 7.16 -11.99 8.55
CA LYS A 276 7.28 -12.84 7.36
C LYS A 276 8.31 -12.32 6.36
N SER A 277 8.65 -11.03 6.41
CA SER A 277 9.66 -10.41 5.56
C SER A 277 11.10 -10.64 6.06
N GLY A 278 11.29 -11.44 7.14
CA GLY A 278 12.60 -11.73 7.70
C GLY A 278 13.18 -10.60 8.55
N CYS A 279 12.38 -9.60 8.94
CA CYS A 279 12.84 -8.60 9.90
C CYS A 279 13.00 -9.25 11.28
N GLU A 280 14.22 -9.29 11.82
CA GLU A 280 14.47 -9.64 13.21
C GLU A 280 13.83 -8.58 14.11
N LEU A 281 12.69 -8.93 14.71
CA LEU A 281 11.93 -8.04 15.59
C LEU A 281 11.68 -8.76 16.91
N ASN A 282 11.97 -8.09 18.03
CA ASN A 282 11.43 -8.51 19.31
C ASN A 282 9.92 -8.18 19.35
N ILE A 283 9.10 -9.10 18.84
CA ILE A 283 7.64 -8.94 18.69
C ILE A 283 6.97 -8.44 19.96
N SER A 284 7.47 -8.87 21.13
CA SER A 284 6.90 -8.55 22.44
C SER A 284 6.98 -7.06 22.80
N GLU A 285 7.91 -6.33 22.20
CA GLU A 285 8.11 -4.88 22.39
C GLU A 285 7.33 -4.03 21.37
N HIS A 286 6.73 -4.68 20.38
CA HIS A 286 6.04 -4.00 19.28
C HIS A 286 4.55 -3.80 19.56
N THR A 287 4.03 -2.72 19.00
CA THR A 287 2.59 -2.45 18.99
C THR A 287 1.95 -3.21 17.84
N VAL A 288 0.90 -4.00 18.12
CA VAL A 288 0.13 -4.63 17.02
C VAL A 288 -0.46 -3.53 16.15
N ALA A 289 -0.45 -3.68 14.84
CA ALA A 289 -1.10 -2.70 13.96
C ALA A 289 -1.79 -3.41 12.81
N ALA A 290 -3.03 -3.00 12.54
CA ALA A 290 -3.70 -3.29 11.30
C ALA A 290 -3.36 -2.21 10.28
N ARG A 291 -3.16 -2.58 9.02
CA ARG A 291 -3.02 -1.65 7.92
C ARG A 291 -4.25 -1.70 7.04
N LEU A 292 -4.76 -0.54 6.67
CA LEU A 292 -5.79 -0.36 5.66
C LEU A 292 -5.13 0.27 4.44
N GLU A 293 -5.23 -0.39 3.28
CA GLU A 293 -4.63 0.07 2.03
C GLU A 293 -5.68 0.06 0.92
N TYR A 294 -5.69 1.11 0.10
CA TYR A 294 -6.44 1.17 -1.14
C TYR A 294 -5.45 1.18 -2.30
N GLU A 295 -5.50 0.11 -3.08
CA GLU A 295 -4.72 -0.04 -4.30
C GLU A 295 -5.51 0.57 -5.46
N LEU A 296 -5.18 1.81 -5.85
CA LEU A 296 -5.78 2.47 -7.01
C LEU A 296 -5.03 2.05 -8.26
N ASN A 297 -5.68 1.26 -9.10
CA ASN A 297 -5.21 0.96 -10.43
C ASN A 297 -5.87 1.91 -11.45
N CYS A 298 -5.05 2.73 -12.09
CA CYS A 298 -5.52 3.81 -12.96
C CYS A 298 -6.01 3.29 -14.32
N TRP A 299 -5.69 2.05 -14.71
CA TRP A 299 -6.17 1.47 -15.96
C TRP A 299 -7.69 1.25 -15.99
N ASP A 300 -8.33 1.11 -14.83
CA ASP A 300 -9.77 0.85 -14.72
C ASP A 300 -10.53 2.12 -14.32
N ASN A 301 -10.10 2.76 -13.23
CA ASN A 301 -10.86 3.84 -12.60
C ASN A 301 -10.45 5.26 -13.02
N GLN A 302 -9.24 5.45 -13.57
CA GLN A 302 -8.69 6.77 -13.89
C GLN A 302 -7.70 6.72 -15.07
N ARG A 303 -8.18 6.29 -16.24
CA ARG A 303 -7.30 6.06 -17.41
C ARG A 303 -6.49 7.29 -17.84
N GLY A 304 -6.87 8.50 -17.46
CA GLY A 304 -6.18 9.75 -17.79
C GLY A 304 -5.28 10.33 -16.69
N LEU A 305 -5.04 9.65 -15.57
CA LEU A 305 -4.19 10.21 -14.52
C LEU A 305 -2.74 10.34 -15.00
N MET A 306 -2.22 11.56 -14.99
CA MET A 306 -0.86 11.92 -15.36
C MET A 306 -0.06 12.25 -14.10
N LEU A 307 1.26 12.21 -14.19
CA LEU A 307 2.11 12.60 -13.06
C LEU A 307 1.93 14.08 -12.70
N THR A 308 1.67 14.94 -13.70
CA THR A 308 1.44 16.38 -13.54
C THR A 308 0.18 16.72 -12.74
N ASN A 309 -0.79 15.81 -12.70
CA ASN A 309 -2.01 15.93 -11.91
C ASN A 309 -2.17 14.77 -10.92
N LEU A 310 -1.06 14.21 -10.41
CA LEU A 310 -1.05 13.09 -9.47
C LEU A 310 -1.95 13.31 -8.24
N ASN A 311 -2.07 14.55 -7.78
CA ASN A 311 -2.92 14.94 -6.65
C ASN A 311 -4.44 14.72 -6.90
N ASP A 312 -4.87 14.51 -8.14
CA ASP A 312 -6.27 14.24 -8.51
C ASP A 312 -6.62 12.74 -8.47
N ALA A 313 -5.72 11.90 -7.94
CA ALA A 313 -5.98 10.48 -7.76
C ALA A 313 -7.27 10.24 -6.94
N LEU A 314 -8.16 9.36 -7.39
CA LEU A 314 -9.44 9.08 -6.70
C LEU A 314 -9.30 7.84 -5.81
N VAL A 315 -8.58 7.99 -4.71
CA VAL A 315 -8.42 6.96 -3.68
C VAL A 315 -9.67 6.94 -2.80
N LYS A 316 -10.14 5.74 -2.43
CA LYS A 316 -11.43 5.54 -1.74
C LYS A 316 -11.30 4.96 -0.35
N LEU A 317 -10.20 5.25 0.37
CA LEU A 317 -9.92 4.63 1.66
C LEU A 317 -11.00 4.91 2.73
N ASP A 318 -11.66 6.07 2.63
CA ASP A 318 -12.78 6.52 3.45
C ASP A 318 -14.10 5.78 3.19
N CYS A 319 -14.22 5.09 2.06
CA CYS A 319 -15.40 4.28 1.73
C CYS A 319 -15.44 2.93 2.48
N LEU A 320 -14.37 2.55 3.19
CA LEU A 320 -14.37 1.36 4.03
C LEU A 320 -15.21 1.56 5.29
N GLN A 321 -16.28 0.77 5.40
CA GLN A 321 -17.13 0.74 6.58
C GLN A 321 -16.75 -0.44 7.48
N ILE A 322 -16.29 -0.13 8.69
CA ILE A 322 -15.83 -1.09 9.69
C ILE A 322 -16.96 -1.32 10.70
N ILE A 323 -17.27 -2.57 11.00
CA ILE A 323 -18.17 -2.93 12.10
C ILE A 323 -17.46 -2.62 13.42
N ASP A 324 -18.14 -1.87 14.29
CA ASP A 324 -17.62 -1.52 15.62
C ASP A 324 -17.26 -2.78 16.43
N PRO A 325 -16.00 -2.94 16.89
CA PRO A 325 -15.58 -4.08 17.69
C PRO A 325 -16.40 -4.31 18.96
N LEU A 326 -17.09 -3.28 19.50
CA LEU A 326 -17.99 -3.45 20.62
C LEU A 326 -19.11 -4.45 20.33
N ASP A 327 -19.56 -4.57 19.09
CA ASP A 327 -20.66 -5.47 18.74
C ASP A 327 -20.21 -6.94 18.65
N PHE A 328 -18.91 -7.23 18.72
CA PHE A 328 -18.36 -8.56 18.46
C PHE A 328 -18.70 -9.57 19.54
N HIS A 329 -18.73 -9.15 20.81
CA HIS A 329 -19.01 -10.06 21.92
C HIS A 329 -20.44 -10.63 21.91
N HIS A 330 -21.34 -10.05 21.10
CA HIS A 330 -22.69 -10.56 20.86
C HIS A 330 -22.77 -11.58 19.73
N ILE A 331 -21.70 -11.75 18.95
CA ILE A 331 -21.63 -12.71 17.85
C ILE A 331 -21.52 -14.13 18.44
N PRO A 332 -22.35 -15.09 18.00
CA PRO A 332 -22.22 -16.50 18.39
C PRO A 332 -20.83 -17.07 18.10
N GLU A 333 -20.35 -17.95 18.98
CA GLU A 333 -19.02 -18.57 18.85
C GLU A 333 -18.78 -19.25 17.50
N LYS A 334 -19.79 -19.97 17.00
CA LYS A 334 -19.74 -20.63 15.69
C LYS A 334 -19.38 -19.63 14.59
N TRP A 335 -19.94 -18.42 14.62
CA TRP A 335 -19.66 -17.40 13.60
C TRP A 335 -18.30 -16.74 13.82
N HIS A 336 -17.81 -16.63 15.05
CA HIS A 336 -16.41 -16.23 15.26
C HIS A 336 -15.43 -17.23 14.62
N ARG A 337 -15.65 -18.54 14.76
CA ARG A 337 -14.82 -19.56 14.08
C ARG A 337 -14.78 -19.34 12.57
N GLU A 338 -15.94 -19.15 11.97
CA GLU A 338 -16.07 -18.97 10.52
C GLU A 338 -15.46 -17.64 10.05
N LEU A 339 -15.77 -16.53 10.73
CA LEU A 339 -15.28 -15.19 10.37
C LEU A 339 -13.78 -15.00 10.65
N LEU A 340 -13.17 -15.83 11.51
CA LEU A 340 -11.72 -15.87 11.67
C LEU A 340 -11.01 -16.44 10.43
N VAL A 341 -11.64 -17.40 9.75
CA VAL A 341 -11.07 -18.08 8.57
C VAL A 341 -11.47 -17.35 7.29
N ASN A 342 -12.72 -16.88 7.21
CA ASN A 342 -13.27 -16.27 6.02
C ASN A 342 -13.98 -14.95 6.37
N LYS A 343 -13.26 -13.85 6.16
CA LYS A 343 -13.75 -12.47 6.31
C LYS A 343 -14.35 -11.88 5.03
N SER A 344 -14.61 -12.70 4.01
CA SER A 344 -15.17 -12.22 2.74
C SER A 344 -16.51 -11.52 2.97
N ILE A 345 -16.78 -10.52 2.12
CA ILE A 345 -18.03 -9.77 2.10
C ILE A 345 -19.23 -10.69 1.89
N SER A 346 -19.10 -11.74 1.06
CA SER A 346 -20.16 -12.72 0.86
C SER A 346 -20.46 -13.51 2.14
N ASN A 347 -19.44 -13.90 2.90
CA ASN A 347 -19.62 -14.58 4.18
C ASN A 347 -20.24 -13.66 5.23
N ILE A 348 -19.78 -12.40 5.31
CA ILE A 348 -20.36 -11.39 6.20
C ILE A 348 -21.84 -11.19 5.87
N ARG A 349 -22.20 -10.98 4.59
CA ARG A 349 -23.60 -10.80 4.14
C ARG A 349 -24.52 -11.93 4.60
N LYS A 350 -24.10 -13.19 4.44
CA LYS A 350 -24.87 -14.38 4.87
C LYS A 350 -25.18 -14.36 6.38
N ARG A 351 -24.33 -13.71 7.18
CA ARG A 351 -24.47 -13.65 8.64
C ARG A 351 -25.11 -12.36 9.16
N LEU A 352 -25.30 -11.34 8.30
CA LEU A 352 -25.87 -10.04 8.73
C LEU A 352 -27.27 -10.19 9.33
N SER A 353 -28.22 -10.79 8.61
CA SER A 353 -29.62 -10.87 9.07
C SER A 353 -29.77 -11.59 10.42
N PRO A 354 -29.16 -12.78 10.63
CA PRO A 354 -29.16 -13.44 11.93
C PRO A 354 -28.50 -12.63 13.06
N ILE A 355 -27.40 -11.91 12.80
CA ILE A 355 -26.75 -11.08 13.82
C ILE A 355 -27.62 -9.87 14.18
N LYS A 356 -28.22 -9.20 13.18
CA LYS A 356 -29.12 -8.07 13.39
C LYS A 356 -30.28 -8.43 14.32
N LYS A 357 -30.92 -9.59 14.09
CA LYS A 357 -32.00 -10.11 14.96
C LYS A 357 -31.53 -10.29 16.40
N LYS A 358 -30.33 -10.85 16.62
CA LYS A 358 -29.78 -11.06 17.98
C LYS A 358 -29.37 -9.77 18.69
N LEU A 359 -28.97 -8.75 17.94
CA LEU A 359 -28.56 -7.47 18.51
C LEU A 359 -29.74 -6.57 18.90
N ASN A 360 -30.99 -6.93 18.56
CA ASN A 360 -32.18 -6.06 18.71
C ASN A 360 -31.97 -4.63 18.15
N LYS A 361 -31.10 -4.48 17.16
CA LYS A 361 -30.82 -3.19 16.53
C LYS A 361 -31.68 -3.04 15.29
N HIS A 362 -32.64 -2.12 15.33
CA HIS A 362 -33.47 -1.75 14.16
C HIS A 362 -32.62 -1.38 12.94
N ASN A 363 -31.43 -0.79 13.15
CA ASN A 363 -30.54 -0.30 12.08
C ASN A 363 -29.31 -1.19 11.80
N GLY A 364 -29.14 -2.31 12.50
CA GLY A 364 -27.98 -3.21 12.37
C GLY A 364 -26.73 -2.78 13.13
N PHE A 365 -25.53 -3.18 12.65
CA PHE A 365 -24.26 -2.89 13.33
C PHE A 365 -23.92 -1.41 13.37
N ASN A 366 -23.19 -0.98 14.40
CA ASN A 366 -22.58 0.34 14.39
C ASN A 366 -21.41 0.33 13.39
N LEU A 367 -21.43 1.27 12.44
CA LEU A 367 -20.40 1.37 11.40
C LEU A 367 -19.51 2.57 11.64
N LEU A 368 -18.22 2.36 11.45
CA LEU A 368 -17.17 3.36 11.60
C LEU A 368 -16.42 3.47 10.28
N ALA A 369 -16.08 4.68 9.87
CA ALA A 369 -15.32 4.96 8.66
C ALA A 369 -14.31 6.08 8.91
N LEU A 370 -13.28 6.16 8.06
CA LEU A 370 -12.35 7.30 8.09
C LEU A 370 -13.08 8.58 7.71
N ASN A 371 -12.64 9.70 8.27
CA ASN A 371 -13.16 11.01 7.93
C ASN A 371 -12.79 11.36 6.48
N SER A 372 -13.78 11.39 5.59
CA SER A 372 -13.60 11.63 4.15
C SER A 372 -12.87 12.94 3.84
N ARG A 373 -13.21 14.02 4.55
CA ARG A 373 -12.56 15.33 4.38
C ARG A 373 -11.07 15.27 4.72
N TRP A 374 -10.72 14.68 5.85
CA TRP A 374 -9.32 14.51 6.25
C TRP A 374 -8.56 13.63 5.26
N THR A 375 -9.16 12.50 4.85
CA THR A 375 -8.55 11.58 3.88
C THR A 375 -8.23 12.30 2.57
N ALA A 376 -9.20 13.03 2.00
CA ALA A 376 -8.99 13.79 0.77
C ALA A 376 -7.90 14.86 0.91
N GLN A 377 -7.88 15.58 2.04
CA GLN A 377 -6.90 16.64 2.29
C GLN A 377 -5.46 16.10 2.44
N GLU A 378 -5.25 15.10 3.29
CA GLU A 378 -3.91 14.52 3.49
C GLU A 378 -3.42 13.79 2.24
N GLN A 379 -4.32 13.14 1.49
CA GLN A 379 -3.97 12.51 0.23
C GLN A 379 -3.51 13.55 -0.80
N ALA A 380 -4.30 14.62 -1.02
CA ALA A 380 -3.95 15.67 -1.95
C ALA A 380 -2.60 16.31 -1.57
N LYS A 381 -2.36 16.54 -0.27
CA LYS A 381 -1.10 17.03 0.24
C LYS A 381 0.07 16.09 -0.07
N ALA A 382 -0.01 14.83 0.36
CA ALA A 382 1.06 13.85 0.19
C ALA A 382 1.40 13.61 -1.30
N LEU A 383 0.38 13.54 -2.17
CA LEU A 383 0.57 13.39 -3.60
C LEU A 383 1.11 14.66 -4.27
N THR A 384 0.79 15.85 -3.76
CA THR A 384 1.36 17.11 -4.24
C THR A 384 2.83 17.22 -3.89
N GLU A 385 3.20 16.93 -2.64
CA GLU A 385 4.60 16.91 -2.20
C GLU A 385 5.43 15.92 -3.03
N LEU A 386 4.90 14.70 -3.21
CA LEU A 386 5.52 13.69 -4.05
C LEU A 386 5.69 14.19 -5.49
N LYS A 387 4.62 14.72 -6.11
CA LYS A 387 4.67 15.29 -7.46
C LYS A 387 5.78 16.35 -7.57
N CYS A 388 5.85 17.30 -6.65
CA CYS A 388 6.85 18.38 -6.68
C CYS A 388 8.28 17.83 -6.71
N ILE A 389 8.59 16.84 -5.87
CA ILE A 389 9.90 16.17 -5.87
C ILE A 389 10.18 15.51 -7.22
N LEU A 390 9.19 14.83 -7.79
CA LEU A 390 9.34 14.11 -9.06
C LEU A 390 9.43 15.03 -10.28
N THR A 391 8.85 16.24 -10.24
CA THR A 391 8.86 17.15 -11.40
C THR A 391 9.96 18.21 -11.32
N ALA A 392 10.46 18.51 -10.12
CA ALA A 392 11.49 19.51 -9.88
C ALA A 392 12.61 18.99 -8.95
N PRO A 393 13.23 17.83 -9.23
CA PRO A 393 14.08 17.17 -8.25
C PRO A 393 15.36 17.95 -7.91
N LYS A 394 15.92 18.71 -8.86
CA LYS A 394 17.19 19.41 -8.66
C LYS A 394 17.06 20.57 -7.67
N SER A 395 15.99 21.36 -7.77
CA SER A 395 15.73 22.44 -6.82
C SER A 395 15.43 21.86 -5.44
N MET A 396 14.57 20.84 -5.38
CA MET A 396 14.24 20.16 -4.12
C MET A 396 15.45 19.53 -3.45
N PHE A 397 16.33 18.88 -4.21
CA PHE A 397 17.54 18.27 -3.65
C PHE A 397 18.48 19.33 -3.06
N LYS A 398 18.63 20.47 -3.73
CA LYS A 398 19.46 21.58 -3.23
C LYS A 398 18.87 22.13 -1.91
N GLU A 399 17.61 22.52 -1.93
CA GLU A 399 16.90 23.06 -0.76
C GLU A 399 16.98 22.11 0.45
N LEU A 400 16.65 20.84 0.25
CA LEU A 400 16.65 19.83 1.32
C LEU A 400 18.06 19.44 1.79
N SER A 401 19.09 19.67 0.96
CA SER A 401 20.49 19.43 1.36
C SER A 401 21.04 20.60 2.16
N ASP A 402 20.60 21.83 1.87
CA ASP A 402 21.01 23.02 2.60
C ASP A 402 20.37 23.07 4.02
N GLU A 403 19.25 22.36 4.23
CA GLU A 403 18.55 22.22 5.53
C GLU A 403 19.04 21.05 6.41
N ALA A 404 19.81 20.11 5.85
CA ALA A 404 20.25 18.88 6.51
C ALA A 404 21.66 19.00 7.10
#